data_AF-A0A2E9YHN9-F1
#
_entry.id   AF-A0A2E9YHN9-F1
#
_cell.length_a   1.000
_cell.length_b   1.000
_cell.length_c   1.000
_cell.angle_alpha   90.00
_cell.angle_beta   90.00
_cell.angle_gamma   90.00
#
_symmetry.space_group_name_H-M   'P 1'
#
loop_
_entity.id
_entity.type
_entity.pdbx_description
1 polymer ?
#
loop_
_entity_poly.entity_id
_entity_poly.type
_entity_poly.pdbx_seq_one_letter_code
_entity_poly.pdbx_strand_id
1 'polypeptide(L)'
;MESPGGRLGRLLVGVSLALFLISALAMLDGRLIASGDDIDASMDNPLALIVVVLAIVTAAFALLLNLAKDWPHDSMPLDKWFSREEEGIMRLRLEEELEDASIANLGTGWARMEMEHLESKHEEEE
;
A
#
# COMPACT_ATOMS: atom_id res chain seq x y z
N MET A 1 -17.48 4.68 -5.23
CA MET A 1 -16.46 4.11 -6.17
C MET A 1 -15.48 3.31 -5.33
N GLU A 2 -15.02 2.12 -5.76
CA GLU A 2 -14.09 1.32 -4.95
C GLU A 2 -12.79 2.10 -4.66
N SER A 3 -12.30 1.95 -3.42
CA SER A 3 -11.07 2.60 -2.96
C SER A 3 -9.85 2.20 -3.78
N PRO A 4 -8.83 3.08 -3.90
CA PRO A 4 -7.57 2.77 -4.57
C PRO A 4 -6.92 1.49 -4.02
N GLY A 5 -6.92 1.32 -2.69
CA GLY A 5 -6.44 0.11 -2.02
C GLY A 5 -7.22 -1.16 -2.38
N GLY A 6 -8.54 -1.06 -2.58
CA GLY A 6 -9.38 -2.19 -3.01
C GLY A 6 -9.07 -2.65 -4.44
N ARG A 7 -8.80 -1.69 -5.35
CA ARG A 7 -8.36 -2.00 -6.73
C ARG A 7 -7.01 -2.68 -6.74
N LEU A 8 -6.07 -2.17 -5.94
CA LEU A 8 -4.74 -2.74 -5.77
C LEU A 8 -4.82 -4.19 -5.26
N GLY A 9 -5.65 -4.46 -4.25
CA GLY A 9 -5.85 -5.81 -3.70
C GLY A 9 -6.30 -6.82 -4.77
N ARG A 10 -7.27 -6.46 -5.62
CA ARG A 10 -7.71 -7.36 -6.72
C ARG A 10 -6.63 -7.61 -7.76
N LEU A 11 -5.85 -6.58 -8.10
CA LEU A 11 -4.72 -6.74 -9.03
C LEU A 11 -3.66 -7.69 -8.45
N LEU A 12 -3.33 -7.55 -7.16
CA LEU A 12 -2.40 -8.42 -6.47
C LEU A 12 -2.88 -9.88 -6.40
N VAL A 13 -4.18 -10.11 -6.19
CA VAL A 13 -4.76 -11.46 -6.28
C VAL A 13 -4.58 -12.05 -7.68
N GLY A 14 -4.83 -11.27 -8.74
CA GLY A 14 -4.62 -11.74 -10.12
C GLY A 14 -3.15 -12.06 -10.42
N VAL A 15 -2.23 -11.18 -10.00
CA VAL A 15 -0.79 -11.36 -10.23
C VAL A 15 -0.25 -12.56 -9.46
N SER A 16 -0.62 -12.70 -8.18
CA SER A 16 -0.20 -13.85 -7.37
C SER A 16 -0.69 -15.18 -7.97
N LEU A 17 -1.94 -15.25 -8.45
CA LEU A 17 -2.47 -16.44 -9.11
C LEU A 17 -1.67 -16.79 -10.38
N ALA A 18 -1.34 -15.79 -11.20
CA ALA A 18 -0.53 -16.00 -12.39
C ALA A 18 0.88 -16.49 -12.05
N LEU A 19 1.51 -15.92 -11.01
CA LEU A 19 2.82 -16.35 -10.53
C LEU A 19 2.79 -17.79 -10.01
N PHE A 20 1.77 -18.17 -9.23
CA PHE A 20 1.59 -19.55 -8.79
C PHE A 20 1.41 -20.52 -9.95
N LEU A 21 0.66 -20.13 -10.98
CA LEU A 21 0.47 -20.95 -12.17
C LEU A 21 1.80 -21.18 -12.90
N ILE A 22 2.61 -20.13 -13.07
CA ILE A 22 3.93 -20.23 -13.69
C ILE A 22 4.86 -21.10 -12.86
N SER A 23 4.86 -20.94 -11.53
CA SER A 23 5.63 -21.80 -10.61
C SER A 23 5.20 -23.27 -10.71
N ALA A 24 3.90 -23.55 -10.76
CA ALA A 24 3.38 -24.91 -10.89
C ALA A 24 3.77 -25.55 -12.23
N LEU A 25 3.70 -24.80 -13.34
CA LEU A 25 4.15 -25.27 -14.65
C LEU A 25 5.65 -25.54 -14.66
N ALA A 26 6.45 -24.67 -14.04
CA ALA A 26 7.89 -24.88 -13.93
C ALA A 26 8.27 -26.09 -13.03
N MET A 27 7.43 -26.44 -12.05
CA MET A 27 7.55 -27.68 -11.29
C MET A 27 7.23 -28.91 -12.15
N LEU A 28 6.16 -28.84 -12.95
CA LEU A 28 5.75 -29.94 -13.83
C LEU A 28 6.80 -30.23 -14.92
N ASP A 29 7.45 -29.18 -15.43
CA ASP A 29 8.52 -29.27 -16.44
C ASP A 29 9.85 -29.77 -15.85
N GLY A 30 9.91 -30.07 -14.54
CA GLY A 30 11.12 -30.55 -13.86
C GLY A 30 12.23 -29.50 -13.70
N ARG A 31 11.95 -28.23 -14.01
CA ARG A 31 12.94 -27.12 -13.93
C ARG A 31 13.11 -26.57 -12.50
N LEU A 32 12.15 -26.84 -11.62
CA LEU A 32 12.16 -26.41 -10.21
C LEU A 32 12.53 -27.54 -9.23
N ILE A 33 12.24 -28.80 -9.57
CA ILE A 33 12.61 -29.97 -8.78
C ILE A 33 13.18 -30.98 -9.76
N ALA A 34 14.51 -31.08 -9.82
CA ALA A 34 15.14 -32.21 -10.46
C ALA A 34 14.66 -33.46 -9.71
N SER A 35 14.05 -34.40 -10.43
CA SER A 35 13.66 -35.70 -9.89
C SER A 35 14.92 -36.46 -9.48
N GLY A 36 15.35 -36.28 -8.24
CA GLY A 36 16.56 -36.86 -7.66
C GLY A 36 16.71 -36.37 -6.23
N ASP A 37 17.31 -37.19 -5.39
CA ASP A 37 17.53 -37.04 -3.94
C ASP A 37 18.49 -35.89 -3.58
N ASP A 38 18.42 -34.76 -4.29
CA ASP A 38 19.35 -33.65 -4.21
C ASP A 38 18.58 -32.37 -3.87
N ILE A 39 18.48 -32.08 -2.57
CA ILE A 39 17.99 -30.81 -2.02
C ILE A 39 18.80 -29.62 -2.60
N ASP A 40 20.01 -29.86 -3.11
CA ASP A 40 20.88 -28.87 -3.75
C ASP A 40 20.46 -28.47 -5.18
N ALA A 41 19.69 -29.29 -5.92
CA ALA A 41 19.31 -28.98 -7.30
C ALA A 41 18.31 -27.81 -7.42
N SER A 42 17.60 -27.47 -6.33
CA SER A 42 16.77 -26.26 -6.26
C SER A 42 17.61 -24.98 -6.31
N MET A 43 18.93 -25.06 -6.08
CA MET A 43 19.82 -23.91 -5.98
C MET A 43 20.50 -23.54 -7.32
N ASP A 44 20.40 -24.41 -8.34
CA ASP A 44 21.04 -24.20 -9.64
C ASP A 44 20.34 -23.14 -10.52
N ASN A 45 19.05 -22.86 -10.27
CA ASN A 45 18.29 -21.85 -11.01
C ASN A 45 17.80 -20.72 -10.08
N PRO A 46 18.63 -19.68 -9.83
CA PRO A 46 18.26 -18.58 -8.94
C PRO A 46 16.98 -17.85 -9.38
N LEU A 47 16.71 -17.81 -10.70
CA LEU A 47 15.50 -17.22 -11.26
C LEU A 47 14.22 -17.94 -10.83
N ALA A 48 14.24 -19.28 -10.75
CA ALA A 48 13.07 -20.05 -10.41
C ALA A 48 12.70 -19.86 -8.93
N LEU A 49 13.72 -19.80 -8.06
CA LEU A 49 13.57 -19.49 -6.65
C LEU A 49 12.99 -18.08 -6.45
N ILE A 50 13.50 -17.07 -7.18
CA ILE A 50 12.98 -15.70 -7.14
C ILE A 50 11.48 -15.66 -7.50
N VAL A 51 11.05 -16.37 -8.53
CA VAL A 51 9.63 -16.39 -8.96
C VAL A 51 8.74 -16.99 -7.87
N VAL A 52 9.16 -18.08 -7.22
CA VAL A 52 8.41 -18.71 -6.13
C VAL A 52 8.33 -17.79 -4.91
N VAL A 53 9.46 -17.17 -4.51
CA VAL A 53 9.49 -16.21 -3.40
C VAL A 53 8.60 -15.00 -3.71
N LEU A 54 8.64 -14.48 -4.93
CA LEU A 54 7.80 -13.37 -5.36
C LEU A 54 6.30 -13.75 -5.34
N ALA A 55 5.96 -14.98 -5.72
CA ALA A 55 4.59 -15.49 -5.62
C ALA A 55 4.10 -15.48 -4.16
N ILE A 56 4.93 -15.93 -3.22
CA ILE A 56 4.60 -15.95 -1.78
C ILE A 56 4.45 -14.53 -1.24
N VAL A 57 5.37 -13.62 -1.58
CA VAL A 57 5.33 -12.23 -1.10
C VAL A 57 4.10 -11.51 -1.63
N THR A 58 3.80 -11.64 -2.92
CA THR A 58 2.61 -11.02 -3.53
C THR A 58 1.30 -11.57 -2.95
N ALA A 59 1.24 -12.88 -2.68
CA ALA A 59 0.10 -13.51 -2.02
C ALA A 59 -0.07 -13.04 -0.57
N ALA A 60 1.02 -12.96 0.21
CA ALA A 60 1.00 -12.46 1.58
C ALA A 60 0.49 -11.02 1.64
N PHE A 61 0.97 -10.18 0.71
CA PHE A 61 0.53 -8.78 0.61
C PHE A 61 -0.95 -8.67 0.21
N ALA A 62 -1.41 -9.49 -0.74
CA ALA A 62 -2.82 -9.56 -1.11
C ALA A 62 -3.71 -9.95 0.09
N LEU A 63 -3.26 -10.92 0.89
CA LEU A 63 -3.98 -11.40 2.08
C LEU A 63 -4.02 -10.31 3.16
N LEU A 64 -2.91 -9.62 3.39
CA LEU A 64 -2.82 -8.52 4.35
C LEU A 64 -3.76 -7.36 3.96
N LEU A 65 -3.81 -7.01 2.67
CA LEU A 65 -4.77 -6.01 2.16
C LEU A 65 -6.23 -6.47 2.24
N ASN A 66 -6.49 -7.77 2.10
CA ASN A 66 -7.85 -8.31 2.23
C ASN A 66 -8.30 -8.29 3.70
N LEU A 67 -7.43 -8.72 4.63
CA LEU A 67 -7.73 -8.76 6.05
C LEU A 67 -7.95 -7.36 6.63
N ALA A 68 -7.12 -6.40 6.24
CA ALA A 68 -7.25 -5.05 6.73
C ALA A 68 -8.27 -4.20 5.95
N LYS A 69 -9.06 -4.81 5.06
CA LYS A 69 -10.17 -4.12 4.36
C LYS A 69 -11.22 -3.59 5.34
N ASP A 70 -11.39 -4.28 6.47
CA ASP A 70 -12.36 -3.95 7.51
C ASP A 70 -11.73 -3.14 8.66
N TRP A 71 -10.47 -2.73 8.53
CA TRP A 71 -9.77 -1.92 9.53
C TRP A 71 -10.02 -0.42 9.33
N PRO A 72 -10.05 0.38 10.43
CA PRO A 72 -10.16 1.83 10.34
C PRO A 72 -8.95 2.43 9.61
N HIS A 73 -9.21 3.48 8.83
CA HIS A 73 -8.19 4.24 8.11
C HIS A 73 -7.16 4.80 9.10
N ASP A 74 -5.86 4.74 8.74
CA ASP A 74 -4.69 5.18 9.53
C ASP A 74 -4.15 4.16 10.55
N SER A 75 -4.63 2.91 10.51
CA SER A 75 -4.14 1.83 11.39
C SER A 75 -2.89 1.13 10.86
N MET A 76 -2.55 1.28 9.57
CA MET A 76 -1.38 0.64 8.96
C MET A 76 -0.40 1.64 8.34
N PRO A 77 0.92 1.38 8.40
CA PRO A 77 1.92 2.20 7.71
C PRO A 77 1.75 2.22 6.18
N LEU A 78 1.06 1.21 5.63
CA LEU A 78 0.71 1.13 4.21
C LEU A 78 -0.39 2.12 3.80
N ASP A 79 -1.20 2.60 4.74
CA ASP A 79 -2.28 3.57 4.45
C ASP A 79 -1.71 4.92 3.98
N LYS A 80 -0.46 5.25 4.37
CA LYS A 80 0.27 6.43 3.87
C LYS A 80 0.57 6.37 2.37
N TRP A 81 0.71 5.17 1.81
CA TRP A 81 1.11 4.96 0.42
C TRP A 81 -0.09 4.63 -0.46
N PHE A 82 -1.05 3.89 0.09
CA PHE A 82 -2.27 3.51 -0.60
C PHE A 82 -3.46 3.81 0.29
N SER A 83 -4.16 4.91 -0.03
CA SER A 83 -5.40 5.21 0.67
C SER A 83 -6.44 4.11 0.42
N ARG A 84 -7.01 3.64 1.52
CA ARG A 84 -8.08 2.64 1.56
C ARG A 84 -9.45 3.29 1.73
N GLU A 85 -9.48 4.62 1.88
CA GLU A 85 -10.72 5.39 1.89
C GLU A 85 -11.47 5.27 0.58
N GLU A 86 -12.79 5.43 0.66
CA GLU A 86 -13.58 5.59 -0.54
C GLU A 86 -13.10 6.81 -1.32
N GLU A 87 -12.93 6.65 -2.63
CA GLU A 87 -12.35 7.67 -3.51
C GLU A 87 -13.06 9.03 -3.38
N GLY A 88 -14.37 9.05 -3.14
CA GLY A 88 -15.11 10.30 -2.92
C GLY A 88 -14.66 11.06 -1.67
N ILE A 89 -14.47 10.34 -0.55
CA ILE A 89 -14.05 10.92 0.74
C ILE A 89 -12.60 11.39 0.64
N MET A 90 -11.73 10.55 0.06
CA MET A 90 -10.33 10.90 -0.18
C MET A 90 -10.19 12.16 -1.03
N ARG A 91 -11.01 12.30 -2.09
CA ARG A 91 -10.98 13.47 -2.96
C ARG A 91 -11.42 14.74 -2.24
N LEU A 92 -12.48 14.68 -1.43
CA LEU A 92 -12.93 15.82 -0.65
C LEU A 92 -11.86 16.28 0.34
N ARG A 93 -11.23 15.35 1.06
CA ARG A 93 -10.12 15.65 1.97
C ARG A 93 -8.93 16.27 1.23
N LEU A 94 -8.52 15.69 0.10
CA LEU A 94 -7.41 16.22 -0.69
C LEU A 94 -7.71 17.58 -1.29
N GLU A 95 -8.97 17.85 -1.66
CA GLU A 95 -9.40 19.15 -2.17
C GLU A 95 -9.36 20.21 -1.07
N GLU A 96 -9.78 19.86 0.16
CA GLU A 96 -9.62 20.69 1.35
C GLU A 96 -8.14 20.95 1.69
N GLU A 97 -7.31 19.91 1.71
CA GLU A 97 -5.85 20.04 1.93
C GLU A 97 -5.18 20.89 0.84
N LEU A 98 -5.63 20.78 -0.41
CA LEU A 98 -5.11 21.55 -1.53
C LEU A 98 -5.59 23.01 -1.49
N GLU A 99 -6.83 23.25 -1.07
CA GLU A 99 -7.39 24.59 -0.86
C GLU A 99 -6.66 25.33 0.27
N ASP A 100 -6.40 24.65 1.39
CA ASP A 100 -5.66 25.21 2.54
C ASP A 100 -4.17 25.46 2.18
N ALA A 101 -3.57 24.58 1.39
CA ALA A 101 -2.21 24.76 0.87
C ALA A 101 -2.10 25.69 -0.35
N SER A 102 -3.23 26.18 -0.89
CA SER A 102 -3.23 26.99 -2.11
C SER A 102 -2.57 28.35 -1.86
N ILE A 103 -1.84 28.85 -2.86
CA ILE A 103 -1.14 30.14 -2.77
C ILE A 103 -2.11 31.31 -2.49
N ALA A 104 -3.36 31.19 -2.93
CA ALA A 104 -4.41 32.16 -2.66
C ALA A 104 -4.79 32.24 -1.17
N ASN A 105 -4.73 31.12 -0.44
CA ASN A 105 -5.06 31.02 0.98
C ASN A 105 -3.84 31.08 1.91
N LEU A 106 -2.60 31.16 1.40
CA LEU A 106 -1.40 31.33 2.23
C LEU A 106 -1.46 32.59 3.11
N GLY A 107 -2.06 33.67 2.61
CA GLY A 107 -2.22 34.92 3.36
C GLY A 107 -3.20 34.80 4.53
N THR A 108 -4.32 34.10 4.31
CA THR A 108 -5.32 33.83 5.35
C THR A 108 -4.82 32.78 6.36
N GLY A 109 -4.05 31.79 5.90
CA GLY A 109 -3.40 30.80 6.74
C GLY A 109 -2.38 31.43 7.69
N TRP A 110 -1.53 32.33 7.18
CA TRP A 110 -0.60 33.10 8.01
C TRP A 110 -1.33 34.03 8.99
N ALA A 111 -2.38 34.73 8.54
CA ALA A 111 -3.17 35.60 9.41
C ALA A 111 -3.82 34.84 10.57
N ARG A 112 -4.29 33.60 10.34
CA ARG A 112 -4.84 32.73 11.38
C ARG A 112 -3.76 32.26 12.37
N MET A 113 -2.59 31.84 11.88
CA MET A 113 -1.47 31.46 12.75
C MET A 113 -0.96 32.61 13.60
N GLU A 114 -0.88 33.83 13.04
CA GLU A 114 -0.42 35.00 13.77
C GLU A 114 -1.44 35.40 14.86
N MET A 115 -2.74 35.30 14.57
CA MET A 115 -3.78 35.57 15.56
C MET A 115 -3.73 34.57 16.73
N GLU A 116 -3.56 33.27 16.45
CA GLU A 116 -3.42 32.23 17.48
C GLU A 116 -2.16 32.45 18.34
N HIS A 117 -1.05 32.85 17.71
CA HIS A 117 0.18 33.21 18.42
C HIS A 117 0.01 34.45 19.32
N LEU A 118 -0.75 35.45 18.87
CA LEU A 118 -1.06 36.64 19.66
C LEU A 118 -2.02 36.36 20.82
N GLU A 119 -3.01 35.48 20.62
CA GLU A 119 -3.91 35.02 21.68
C GLU A 119 -3.16 34.22 22.76
N SER A 120 -2.25 33.32 22.36
CA SER A 120 -1.42 32.57 23.32
C SER A 120 -0.51 33.47 24.17
N LYS A 121 -0.06 34.61 23.62
CA LYS A 121 0.74 35.59 24.36
C LYS A 121 -0.10 36.42 25.32
N HIS A 122 -1.35 36.69 24.96
CA HIS A 122 -2.28 37.43 25.81
C HIS A 122 -2.71 36.62 27.03
N GLU A 123 -2.85 35.29 26.90
CA GLU A 123 -3.13 34.39 28.03
C GLU A 123 -1.95 34.22 29.00
N GLU A 124 -0.70 34.50 28.58
CA GLU A 124 0.48 34.47 29.44
C GLU A 124 0.70 35.77 30.24
N GLU A 125 0.00 36.86 29.90
CA GLU A 125 0.10 38.17 30.56
C GLU A 125 -1.01 38.42 31.62
N GLU A 126 -2.00 37.53 31.76
CA GLU A 126 -3.00 37.50 32.85
C GLU A 126 -2.61 36.53 33.99
#